data_AF-A0A1E5HCB2-F1
#
_entry.id   AF-A0A1E5HCB2-F1
#
_cell.length_a   1.000
_cell.length_b   1.000
_cell.length_c   1.000
_cell.angle_alpha   90.00
_cell.angle_beta   90.00
_cell.angle_gamma   90.00
#
_symmetry.space_group_name_H-M   'P 1'
#
loop_
_entity.id
_entity.type
_entity.pdbx_description
1 polymer ?
#
loop_
_entity_poly.entity_id
_entity_poly.type
_entity_poly.pdbx_seq_one_letter_code
_entity_poly.pdbx_strand_id
1 'polypeptide(L)'
;MVANRYFATKNNKKYKIGPILYPRDCQNKLKSLYVFSILPCGFIIVSGDKRTHDILGYSFESNLDIDKLSESMSYLLKQYNSEIDSLD
;
A
#
# COMPACT_ATOMS: atom_id res chain seq x y z
N MET A 1 -2.16 -7.39 -10.56
CA MET A 1 -2.12 -6.57 -9.33
C MET A 1 -3.27 -5.58 -9.36
N VAL A 2 -4.09 -5.53 -8.31
CA VAL A 2 -5.31 -4.70 -8.23
C VAL A 2 -5.02 -3.20 -8.36
N ALA A 3 -3.89 -2.73 -7.80
CA ALA A 3 -3.46 -1.34 -7.90
C ALA A 3 -3.44 -0.83 -9.35
N ASN A 4 -2.77 -1.53 -10.27
CA ASN A 4 -2.69 -1.13 -11.68
C ASN A 4 -4.08 -0.99 -12.34
N ARG A 5 -5.03 -1.87 -11.99
CA ARG A 5 -6.40 -1.80 -12.51
C ARG A 5 -7.13 -0.55 -11.98
N TYR A 6 -6.99 -0.26 -10.69
CA TYR A 6 -7.60 0.92 -10.06
C TYR A 6 -7.10 2.24 -10.68
N PHE A 7 -5.78 2.37 -10.89
CA PHE A 7 -5.21 3.58 -11.51
C PHE A 7 -5.59 3.73 -12.98
N ALA A 8 -5.63 2.64 -13.74
CA ALA A 8 -6.02 2.66 -15.15
C ALA A 8 -7.45 3.15 -15.35
N THR A 9 -8.37 2.84 -14.42
CA THR A 9 -9.77 3.28 -14.51
C THR A 9 -10.02 4.72 -14.09
N LYS A 10 -9.17 5.28 -13.21
CA LYS A 10 -9.41 6.62 -12.64
C LYS A 10 -8.58 7.75 -13.24
N ASN A 11 -7.52 7.49 -14.01
CA ASN A 11 -6.62 8.56 -14.48
C ASN A 11 -6.11 8.40 -15.92
N ASN A 12 -6.23 9.49 -16.68
CA ASN A 12 -5.70 9.69 -18.05
C ASN A 12 -4.15 9.69 -18.07
N LYS A 13 -3.52 8.53 -17.88
CA LYS A 13 -2.08 8.25 -18.11
C LYS A 13 -1.03 9.02 -17.28
N LYS A 14 -1.41 9.84 -16.29
CA LYS A 14 -0.45 10.69 -15.55
C LYS A 14 0.34 9.97 -14.43
N TYR A 15 -0.21 8.90 -13.87
CA TYR A 15 0.39 8.21 -12.72
C TYR A 15 0.81 6.78 -13.06
N LYS A 16 1.96 6.36 -12.54
CA LYS A 16 2.48 4.99 -12.68
C LYS A 16 2.77 4.40 -11.30
N ILE A 17 2.49 3.12 -11.13
CA ILE A 17 2.94 2.40 -9.94
C ILE A 17 4.46 2.24 -10.02
N GLY A 18 5.13 2.73 -8.99
CA GLY A 18 6.57 2.58 -8.79
C GLY A 18 6.90 1.32 -7.98
N PRO A 19 8.13 1.23 -7.44
CA PRO A 19 8.55 0.09 -6.64
C PRO A 19 7.71 -0.12 -5.37
N ILE A 20 7.74 -1.36 -4.88
CA ILE A 20 7.28 -1.72 -3.53
C ILE A 20 8.15 -0.97 -2.52
N LEU A 21 7.49 -0.31 -1.57
CA LEU A 21 8.13 0.35 -0.42
C LEU A 21 8.07 -0.55 0.82
N TYR A 22 7.00 -1.32 0.98
CA TYR A 22 6.81 -2.24 2.10
C TYR A 22 6.01 -3.48 1.67
N PRO A 23 6.36 -4.67 2.17
CA PRO A 23 7.56 -4.98 2.95
C PRO A 23 8.81 -4.93 2.08
N ARG A 24 9.95 -4.50 2.63
CA ARG A 24 11.24 -4.50 1.91
C ARG A 24 11.79 -5.91 1.68
N ASP A 25 11.41 -6.85 2.53
CA ASP A 25 11.81 -8.24 2.42
C ASP A 25 10.64 -9.07 1.85
N CYS A 26 10.85 -9.63 0.66
CA CYS A 26 9.93 -10.52 -0.05
C CYS A 26 10.16 -12.00 0.33
N GLN A 27 10.76 -12.30 1.49
CA GLN A 27 10.87 -13.68 1.97
C GLN A 27 9.50 -14.31 2.21
N ASN A 28 8.99 -15.00 1.17
CA ASN A 28 7.97 -16.06 1.04
C ASN A 28 6.80 -16.23 2.04
N LYS A 29 6.65 -15.37 3.03
CA LYS A 29 5.44 -15.22 3.83
C LYS A 29 4.55 -14.25 3.08
N LEU A 30 3.33 -14.69 2.75
CA LEU A 30 2.25 -13.78 2.39
C LEU A 30 2.17 -12.71 3.48
N LYS A 31 2.19 -11.45 3.06
CA LYS A 31 2.11 -10.31 3.96
C LYS A 31 0.73 -9.70 3.82
N SER A 32 0.16 -9.33 4.94
CA SER A 32 -1.20 -8.84 5.07
C SER A 32 -1.36 -7.46 4.39
N LEU A 33 -0.25 -6.74 4.22
CA LEU A 33 -0.24 -5.39 3.66
C LEU A 33 0.99 -5.14 2.77
N TYR A 34 0.75 -4.44 1.66
CA TYR A 34 1.76 -3.98 0.73
C TYR A 34 1.63 -2.47 0.50
N VAL A 35 2.77 -1.79 0.36
CA VAL A 35 2.82 -0.38 0.00
C VAL A 35 3.63 -0.21 -1.26
N PHE A 36 3.07 0.50 -2.24
CA PHE A 36 3.74 0.85 -3.50
C PHE A 36 3.86 2.36 -3.60
N SER A 37 4.96 2.82 -4.18
CA SER A 37 5.07 4.23 -4.60
C SER A 37 4.20 4.50 -5.82
N ILE A 38 3.78 5.75 -5.97
CA ILE A 38 3.13 6.26 -7.18
C ILE A 38 4.05 7.34 -7.75
N LEU A 39 4.38 7.24 -9.03
CA LEU A 39 5.15 8.24 -9.75
C LEU A 39 4.20 9.24 -10.43
N PRO A 40 4.53 10.55 -10.43
CA PRO A 40 5.76 11.16 -9.91
C PRO A 40 5.77 11.42 -8.39
N CYS A 41 4.60 11.39 -7.75
CA CYS A 41 4.44 11.57 -6.31
C CYS A 41 3.26 10.72 -5.84
N GLY A 42 3.37 10.16 -4.64
CA GLY A 42 2.30 9.42 -3.99
C GLY A 42 2.68 8.04 -3.49
N PHE A 43 1.71 7.39 -2.86
CA PHE A 43 1.77 6.00 -2.45
C PHE A 43 0.37 5.37 -2.45
N ILE A 44 0.34 4.04 -2.50
CA ILE A 44 -0.87 3.24 -2.29
C ILE A 44 -0.57 2.10 -1.34
N ILE A 45 -1.49 1.91 -0.39
CA ILE A 45 -1.53 0.80 0.56
C ILE A 45 -2.58 -0.18 0.04
N VAL A 46 -2.15 -1.40 -0.21
CA VAL A 46 -2.93 -2.48 -0.80
C VAL A 46 -2.95 -3.62 0.20
N SER A 47 -4.12 -4.23 0.38
CA SER A 47 -4.19 -5.44 1.18
C SER A 47 -3.58 -6.63 0.44
N GLY A 48 -2.85 -7.46 1.18
CA GLY A 48 -2.39 -8.76 0.71
C GLY A 48 -3.44 -9.87 0.82
N ASP A 49 -4.53 -9.61 1.55
CA ASP A 49 -5.61 -10.57 1.79
C ASP A 49 -6.86 -10.26 0.96
N LYS A 50 -7.32 -11.25 0.19
CA LYS A 50 -8.48 -11.12 -0.72
C LYS A 50 -9.83 -11.01 0.00
N ARG A 51 -9.89 -11.25 1.31
CA ARG A 51 -11.10 -11.13 2.14
C ARG A 51 -11.36 -9.69 2.58
N THR A 52 -10.39 -8.81 2.38
CA THR A 52 -10.45 -7.40 2.78
C THR A 52 -10.71 -6.49 1.58
N HIS A 53 -10.88 -5.19 1.84
CA HIS A 53 -10.83 -4.19 0.78
C HIS A 53 -9.44 -4.16 0.13
N ASP A 54 -9.41 -4.23 -1.21
CA ASP A 54 -8.16 -4.26 -1.96
C ASP A 54 -7.26 -3.04 -1.72
N ILE A 55 -7.84 -1.85 -1.52
CA ILE A 55 -7.12 -0.59 -1.30
C ILE A 55 -7.48 -0.04 0.07
N LEU A 56 -6.48 0.02 0.95
CA LEU A 56 -6.63 0.45 2.33
C LEU A 56 -6.38 1.96 2.48
N GLY A 57 -5.55 2.53 1.62
CA GLY A 57 -5.26 3.97 1.62
C GLY A 57 -4.37 4.38 0.44
N TYR A 58 -4.42 5.65 0.06
CA TYR A 58 -3.55 6.20 -0.99
C TYR A 58 -3.37 7.71 -0.81
N SER A 59 -2.29 8.25 -1.38
CA SER A 59 -2.08 9.68 -1.57
C SER A 59 -1.39 9.91 -2.91
N PHE A 60 -1.75 10.99 -3.60
CA PHE A 60 -1.11 11.42 -4.85
C PHE A 60 -0.21 12.65 -4.68
N GLU A 61 -0.24 13.26 -3.50
CA GLU A 61 0.38 14.56 -3.24
C GLU A 61 1.61 14.44 -2.34
N SER A 62 1.72 13.33 -1.60
CA SER A 62 2.79 13.09 -0.64
C SER A 62 3.42 11.72 -0.86
N ASN A 63 4.75 11.68 -0.80
CA ASN A 63 5.51 10.44 -0.79
C ASN A 63 5.57 9.86 0.62
N LEU A 64 5.49 8.54 0.72
CA LEU A 64 5.69 7.83 1.97
C LEU A 64 7.14 7.35 2.06
N ASP A 65 7.87 7.85 3.05
CA ASP A 65 9.18 7.31 3.43
C ASP A 65 8.98 6.30 4.57
N ILE A 66 9.11 5.01 4.25
CA ILE A 66 8.93 3.91 5.22
C ILE A 66 9.97 3.99 6.35
N ASP A 67 11.14 4.58 6.10
CA ASP A 67 12.19 4.74 7.11
C ASP A 67 11.94 5.93 8.06
N LYS A 68 11.04 6.84 7.68
CA LYS A 68 10.74 8.09 8.41
C LYS A 68 9.24 8.27 8.64
N LEU A 69 8.52 7.17 8.86
CA LEU A 69 7.10 7.24 9.19
C LEU A 69 6.92 8.00 10.51
N SER A 70 5.93 8.90 10.53
CA SER A 70 5.46 9.44 11.80
C SER A 70 4.94 8.29 12.69
N GLU A 71 4.94 8.52 13.99
CA GLU A 71 4.43 7.54 14.95
C GLU A 71 2.96 7.17 14.66
N SER A 72 2.14 8.15 14.29
CA SER A 72 0.74 7.93 13.90
C SER A 72 0.60 7.03 12.67
N MET A 73 1.44 7.22 11.64
CA MET A 73 1.39 6.40 10.44
C MET A 73 1.91 4.99 10.71
N SER A 74 2.94 4.88 11.55
CA SER A 74 3.45 3.58 12.01
C SER A 74 2.40 2.81 12.81
N TYR A 75 1.64 3.49 13.67
CA TYR A 75 0.52 2.90 14.41
C TYR A 75 -0.59 2.45 13.46
N LEU A 76 -0.99 3.29 12.50
CA LEU A 76 -2.02 2.95 11.51
C LEU A 76 -1.67 1.69 10.72
N LEU A 77 -0.43 1.58 10.21
CA LEU A 77 0.02 0.39 9.48
C LEU A 77 0.05 -0.87 10.36
N LYS A 78 0.38 -0.74 11.65
CA LYS A 78 0.32 -1.85 12.60
C LYS A 78 -1.13 -2.30 12.86
N GLN A 79 -2.06 -1.35 12.99
CA GLN A 79 -3.48 -1.67 13.15
C GLN A 79 -4.02 -2.40 11.94
N TYR A 80 -3.75 -1.93 10.71
CA TYR A 80 -4.17 -2.64 9.51
C TYR A 80 -3.61 -4.07 9.43
N ASN A 81 -2.34 -4.29 9.77
CA ASN A 81 -1.80 -5.65 9.82
C ASN A 81 -2.54 -6.51 10.85
N SER A 82 -2.79 -5.97 12.06
CA SER A 82 -3.50 -6.70 13.11
C SER A 82 -4.94 -7.03 12.73
N GLU A 83 -5.66 -6.10 12.11
CA GLU A 83 -7.04 -6.31 11.67
C GLU A 83 -7.11 -7.37 10.58
N ILE A 84 -6.21 -7.32 9.59
CA ILE A 84 -6.18 -8.29 8.49
C ILE A 84 -5.79 -9.68 8.99
N ASP A 85 -4.81 -9.76 9.90
CA ASP A 85 -4.39 -11.03 10.52
C ASP A 85 -5.49 -11.64 11.39
N SER A 86 -6.39 -10.82 11.94
CA SER A 86 -7.53 -11.27 12.76
C SER A 86 -8.75 -11.72 11.96
N LEU A 87 -8.72 -11.58 10.63
CA LEU A 87 -9.77 -12.13 9.78
C LEU A 87 -9.58 -13.65 9.67
N ASP A 88 -10.51 -14.39 10.27
CA ASP A 88 -10.63 -15.85 10.18
C ASP A 88 -11.02 -16.34 8.79
#